data_AF-A0A517PM86-F1
#
_entry.id   AF-A0A517PM86-F1
#
_cell.length_a   1.000
_cell.length_b   1.000
_cell.length_c   1.000
_cell.angle_alpha   90.00
_cell.angle_beta   90.00
_cell.angle_gamma   90.00
#
_symmetry.space_group_name_H-M   'P 1'
#
loop_
_entity.id
_entity.type
_entity.pdbx_description
1 polymer ?
#
loop_
_entity_poly.entity_id
_entity_poly.type
_entity_poly.pdbx_seq_one_letter_code
_entity_poly.pdbx_strand_id
1 'polypeptide(L)'
;MSSTGIIKTKRRRKNHVIRVLMVQVVLLAYTIVFLYFLHQSRWGPFAVVRQNLFLVFCLNMGGMLFCMLYNEQRMDRFLREYPALGDRESMERLKPILRTHMYLGVLALLMTGNSLGTGLGIFIEKEFLQGLIVLGTWLLSLPLLTWCSHTENKMYQIQCTNQNLEPEVELLIKDWSTRIFPNF
;
A
#
# COMPACT_ATOMS: atom_id res chain seq x y z
N MET A 1 17.69 -32.65 -17.84
CA MET A 1 18.24 -31.66 -16.89
C MET A 1 17.30 -30.45 -16.90
N SER A 2 16.45 -30.32 -15.88
CA SER A 2 15.49 -29.21 -15.78
C SER A 2 16.22 -27.97 -15.28
N SER A 3 16.49 -27.03 -16.18
CA SER A 3 17.01 -25.70 -15.86
C SER A 3 15.86 -24.88 -15.23
N THR A 4 15.78 -24.88 -13.90
CA THR A 4 14.93 -23.96 -13.15
C THR A 4 15.50 -22.55 -13.26
N GLY A 5 14.89 -21.71 -14.10
CA GLY A 5 15.19 -20.28 -14.19
C GLY A 5 14.59 -19.56 -12.98
N ILE A 6 15.44 -19.10 -12.06
CA ILE A 6 14.99 -18.16 -11.04
C ILE A 6 14.88 -16.80 -11.73
N ILE A 7 13.66 -16.29 -11.92
CA ILE A 7 13.42 -14.93 -12.38
C ILE A 7 13.90 -13.99 -11.28
N LYS A 8 15.15 -13.52 -11.37
CA LYS A 8 15.70 -12.49 -10.48
C LYS A 8 15.40 -11.11 -11.06
N THR A 9 14.14 -10.69 -11.05
CA THR A 9 13.83 -9.29 -11.36
C THR A 9 14.34 -8.38 -10.24
N LYS A 10 15.44 -7.68 -10.51
CA LYS A 10 16.04 -6.70 -9.58
C LYS A 10 15.03 -5.58 -9.36
N ARG A 11 14.65 -5.30 -8.10
CA ARG A 11 13.76 -4.19 -7.70
C ARG A 11 14.26 -2.88 -8.32
N ARG A 12 13.73 -2.48 -9.48
CA ARG A 12 14.09 -1.20 -10.11
C ARG A 12 13.46 -0.07 -9.31
N ARG A 13 14.20 1.03 -9.20
CA ARG A 13 13.87 2.27 -8.46
C ARG A 13 12.37 2.58 -8.56
N LYS A 14 11.69 2.74 -7.42
CA LYS A 14 10.26 3.09 -7.32
C LYS A 14 9.88 4.13 -8.40
N ASN A 15 8.83 3.77 -9.13
CA ASN A 15 8.31 4.47 -10.28
C ASN A 15 8.10 5.98 -10.02
N HIS A 16 8.31 6.84 -11.02
CA HIS A 16 8.07 8.29 -10.92
C HIS A 16 6.67 8.58 -10.38
N VAL A 17 5.71 7.73 -10.71
CA VAL A 17 4.32 7.89 -10.31
C VAL A 17 4.07 7.58 -8.83
N ILE A 18 4.75 6.59 -8.24
CA ILE A 18 4.69 6.37 -6.77
C ILE A 18 5.28 7.58 -6.05
N ARG A 19 6.31 8.22 -6.62
CA ARG A 19 6.85 9.47 -6.09
C ARG A 19 5.86 10.63 -6.21
N VAL A 20 5.18 10.77 -7.34
CA VAL A 20 4.12 11.78 -7.51
C VAL A 20 2.97 11.55 -6.52
N LEU A 21 2.54 10.31 -6.34
CA LEU A 21 1.51 9.96 -5.35
C LEU A 21 1.99 10.25 -3.92
N MET A 22 3.23 9.93 -3.57
CA MET A 22 3.81 10.30 -2.27
C MET A 22 3.83 11.82 -2.08
N VAL A 23 4.18 12.59 -3.11
CA VAL A 23 4.13 14.06 -3.07
C VAL A 23 2.70 14.55 -2.90
N GLN A 24 1.72 13.99 -3.62
CA GLN A 24 0.32 14.34 -3.46
C GLN A 24 -0.20 14.03 -2.05
N VAL A 25 0.18 12.89 -1.48
CA VAL A 25 -0.15 12.46 -0.11
C VAL A 25 0.42 13.42 0.93
N VAL A 26 1.67 13.85 0.75
CA VAL A 26 2.29 14.88 1.59
C VAL A 26 1.57 16.22 1.44
N LEU A 27 1.27 16.63 0.21
CA LEU A 27 0.49 17.85 -0.04
C LEU A 27 -0.90 17.78 0.57
N LEU A 28 -1.58 16.62 0.53
CA LEU A 28 -2.91 16.44 1.11
C LEU A 28 -2.86 16.49 2.64
N ALA A 29 -1.91 15.80 3.26
CA ALA A 29 -1.66 15.90 4.70
C ALA A 29 -1.36 17.34 5.12
N TYR A 30 -0.51 18.04 4.36
CA TYR A 30 -0.18 19.43 4.59
C TYR A 30 -1.38 20.35 4.37
N THR A 31 -2.21 20.10 3.35
CA THR A 31 -3.43 20.87 3.09
C THR A 31 -4.44 20.70 4.21
N ILE A 32 -4.59 19.49 4.76
CA ILE A 32 -5.46 19.24 5.92
C ILE A 32 -4.97 20.02 7.15
N VAL A 33 -3.67 19.97 7.45
CA VAL A 33 -3.07 20.72 8.56
C VAL A 33 -3.13 22.24 8.32
N PHE A 34 -2.89 22.69 7.09
CA PHE A 34 -2.93 24.09 6.68
C PHE A 34 -4.35 24.67 6.72
N LEU A 35 -5.36 23.91 6.25
CA LEU A 35 -6.77 24.25 6.38
C LEU A 35 -7.22 24.28 7.84
N TYR A 36 -6.72 23.36 8.67
CA TYR A 36 -6.93 23.35 10.12
C TYR A 36 -6.36 24.62 10.80
N PHE A 37 -5.22 25.15 10.34
CA PHE A 37 -4.62 26.38 10.89
C PHE A 37 -5.23 27.68 10.35
N LEU A 38 -5.57 27.75 9.05
CA LEU A 38 -6.15 28.95 8.44
C LEU A 38 -7.58 29.23 8.91
N HIS A 39 -8.36 28.19 9.21
CA HIS A 39 -9.74 28.32 9.63
C HIS A 39 -9.92 27.91 11.09
N GLN A 40 -9.50 28.78 12.02
CA GLN A 40 -10.15 28.90 13.35
C GLN A 40 -11.65 29.27 13.27
N SER A 41 -12.26 29.25 12.07
CA SER A 41 -13.67 29.47 11.86
C SER A 41 -14.47 28.41 12.61
N ARG A 42 -15.31 28.86 13.54
CA ARG A 42 -16.21 28.02 14.34
C ARG A 42 -17.36 27.39 13.54
N TRP A 43 -17.46 27.63 12.23
CA TRP A 43 -18.60 27.27 11.41
C TRP A 43 -18.19 26.65 10.07
N GLY A 44 -18.91 25.60 9.65
CA GLY A 44 -18.74 24.91 8.35
C GLY A 44 -18.32 23.44 8.45
N PRO A 45 -18.15 22.74 7.30
CA PRO A 45 -17.78 21.31 7.26
C PRO A 45 -16.43 21.02 7.93
N PHE A 46 -15.52 21.99 7.97
CA PHE A 46 -14.21 21.87 8.63
C PHE A 46 -14.32 21.82 10.17
N ALA A 47 -15.34 22.44 10.77
CA ALA A 47 -15.61 22.31 12.20
C ALA A 47 -16.07 20.88 12.56
N VAL A 48 -16.84 20.24 11.66
CA VAL A 48 -17.27 18.85 11.82
C VAL A 48 -16.07 17.90 11.73
N VAL A 49 -15.17 18.10 10.76
CA VAL A 49 -13.93 17.32 10.65
C VAL A 49 -13.06 17.50 11.89
N ARG A 50 -12.92 18.73 12.39
CA ARG A 50 -12.19 19.04 13.63
C ARG A 50 -12.75 18.29 14.84
N GLN A 51 -14.06 18.34 15.03
CA GLN A 51 -14.75 17.62 16.12
C GLN A 51 -14.62 16.09 16.01
N ASN A 52 -14.38 15.58 14.81
CA ASN A 52 -14.28 14.14 14.53
C ASN A 52 -12.87 13.71 14.10
N LEU A 53 -11.83 14.50 14.40
CA LEU A 53 -10.45 14.22 13.94
C LEU A 53 -9.99 12.82 14.34
N PHE A 54 -10.26 12.41 15.58
CA PHE A 54 -9.92 11.09 16.08
C PHE A 54 -10.67 9.98 15.34
N LEU A 55 -11.96 10.16 15.05
CA LEU A 55 -12.75 9.18 14.31
C LEU A 55 -12.25 9.05 12.87
N VAL A 56 -11.98 10.19 12.20
CA VAL A 56 -11.42 10.20 10.85
C VAL A 56 -10.04 9.54 10.82
N PHE A 57 -9.20 9.80 11.82
CA PHE A 57 -7.93 9.10 12.02
C PHE A 57 -8.13 7.59 12.13
N CYS A 58 -9.00 7.13 13.03
CA CYS A 58 -9.26 5.70 13.23
C CYS A 58 -9.78 5.00 11.97
N LEU A 59 -10.69 5.65 11.22
CA LEU A 59 -11.22 5.10 9.97
C LEU A 59 -10.14 5.00 8.88
N ASN A 60 -9.30 6.03 8.71
CA ASN A 60 -8.21 5.99 7.74
C ASN A 60 -7.15 4.95 8.14
N MET A 61 -6.78 4.91 9.42
CA MET A 61 -5.81 3.93 9.93
C MET A 61 -6.34 2.50 9.81
N GLY A 62 -7.59 2.25 10.21
CA GLY A 62 -8.24 0.95 10.07
C GLY A 62 -8.37 0.52 8.61
N GLY A 63 -8.77 1.43 7.72
CA GLY A 63 -8.83 1.18 6.27
C GLY A 63 -7.46 0.85 5.67
N MET A 64 -6.41 1.58 6.07
CA MET A 64 -5.03 1.31 5.67
C MET A 64 -4.58 -0.09 6.12
N LEU A 65 -4.77 -0.44 7.40
CA LEU A 65 -4.40 -1.74 7.94
C LEU A 65 -5.18 -2.88 7.26
N PHE A 66 -6.47 -2.68 7.01
CA PHE A 66 -7.30 -3.64 6.26
C PHE A 66 -6.76 -3.86 4.85
N CYS A 67 -6.46 -2.78 4.10
CA CYS A 67 -5.91 -2.89 2.75
C CYS A 67 -4.59 -3.68 2.73
N MET A 68 -3.69 -3.37 3.68
CA MET A 68 -2.40 -4.06 3.81
C MET A 68 -2.58 -5.54 4.14
N LEU A 69 -3.38 -5.87 5.17
CA LEU A 69 -3.62 -7.26 5.60
C LEU A 69 -4.34 -8.08 4.54
N TYR A 70 -5.34 -7.50 3.87
CA TYR A 70 -6.09 -8.18 2.81
C TYR A 70 -5.20 -8.50 1.60
N ASN A 71 -4.38 -7.53 1.17
CA ASN A 71 -3.39 -7.74 0.10
C ASN A 71 -2.39 -8.83 0.48
N GLU A 72 -1.85 -8.75 1.69
CA GLU A 72 -0.85 -9.67 2.21
C GLU A 72 -1.37 -11.11 2.26
N GLN A 73 -2.55 -11.32 2.85
CA GLN A 73 -3.15 -12.65 2.93
C GLN A 73 -3.42 -13.26 1.55
N ARG A 74 -3.79 -12.43 0.57
CA ARG A 74 -4.07 -12.88 -0.79
C ARG A 74 -2.79 -13.28 -1.53
N MET A 75 -1.72 -12.50 -1.39
CA MET A 75 -0.42 -12.84 -1.97
C MET A 75 0.22 -14.06 -1.30
N ASP A 76 0.19 -14.14 0.03
CA ASP A 76 0.74 -15.28 0.77
C ASP A 76 -0.03 -16.58 0.45
N ARG A 77 -1.36 -16.52 0.31
CA ARG A 77 -2.16 -17.67 -0.14
C ARG A 77 -1.76 -18.12 -1.54
N PHE A 78 -1.59 -17.19 -2.47
CA PHE A 78 -1.15 -17.51 -3.82
C PHE A 78 0.24 -18.14 -3.85
N LEU A 79 1.20 -17.60 -3.11
CA LEU A 79 2.56 -18.13 -3.01
C LEU A 79 2.62 -19.54 -2.41
N ARG A 80 1.68 -19.87 -1.51
CA ARG A 80 1.56 -21.23 -0.95
C ARG A 80 0.94 -22.22 -1.93
N GLU A 81 -0.05 -21.78 -2.71
CA GLU A 81 -0.72 -22.62 -3.71
C GLU A 81 0.16 -22.83 -4.95
N TYR A 82 0.91 -21.80 -5.35
CA TYR A 82 1.79 -21.77 -6.53
C TYR A 82 3.20 -21.36 -6.14
N PRO A 83 4.01 -22.28 -5.58
CA PRO A 83 5.41 -21.99 -5.23
C PRO A 83 6.30 -21.76 -6.46
N ALA A 84 5.89 -22.26 -7.63
CA ALA A 84 6.52 -22.01 -8.92
C ALA A 84 5.46 -21.89 -10.03
N LEU A 85 5.71 -21.04 -11.01
CA LEU A 85 4.85 -20.84 -12.18
C LEU A 85 5.30 -21.77 -13.31
N GLY A 86 4.49 -22.79 -13.62
CA GLY A 86 4.81 -23.77 -14.69
C GLY A 86 3.80 -23.81 -15.83
N ASP A 87 2.65 -23.15 -15.64
CA ASP A 87 1.46 -23.32 -16.44
C ASP A 87 0.77 -21.96 -16.68
N ARG A 88 -0.04 -21.90 -17.73
CA ARG A 88 -0.74 -20.67 -18.10
C ARG A 88 -1.87 -20.33 -17.13
N GLU A 89 -2.44 -21.33 -16.46
CA GLU A 89 -3.54 -21.15 -15.52
C GLU A 89 -3.08 -20.42 -14.25
N SER A 90 -1.94 -20.80 -13.67
CA SER A 90 -1.35 -20.08 -12.53
C SER A 90 -1.03 -18.62 -12.84
N MET A 91 -0.60 -18.31 -14.07
CA MET A 91 -0.38 -16.94 -14.52
C MET A 91 -1.70 -16.16 -14.65
N GLU A 92 -2.75 -16.74 -15.22
CA GLU A 92 -4.07 -16.11 -15.30
C GLU A 92 -4.68 -15.86 -13.91
N ARG A 93 -4.41 -16.72 -12.93
CA ARG A 93 -4.79 -16.51 -11.52
C ARG A 93 -3.96 -15.39 -10.84
N LEU A 94 -2.72 -15.18 -11.26
CA LEU A 94 -1.84 -14.15 -10.70
C LEU A 94 -2.25 -12.73 -11.12
N LYS A 95 -2.62 -12.53 -12.39
CA LYS A 95 -3.02 -11.21 -12.94
C LYS A 95 -4.02 -10.44 -12.06
N PRO A 96 -5.20 -11.00 -11.69
CA PRO A 96 -6.17 -10.27 -10.87
C PRO A 96 -5.67 -9.98 -9.45
N ILE A 97 -4.76 -10.81 -8.90
CA ILE A 97 -4.16 -10.59 -7.58
C ILE A 97 -3.23 -9.38 -7.64
N LEU A 98 -2.32 -9.33 -8.61
CA LEU A 98 -1.43 -8.18 -8.82
C LEU A 98 -2.22 -6.91 -9.11
N ARG A 99 -3.31 -7.02 -9.89
CA ARG A 99 -4.20 -5.89 -10.19
C ARG A 99 -4.84 -5.33 -8.93
N THR A 100 -5.44 -6.21 -8.12
CA THR A 100 -6.06 -5.83 -6.83
C THR A 100 -5.03 -5.23 -5.88
N HIS A 101 -3.82 -5.80 -5.84
CA HIS A 101 -2.72 -5.34 -5.01
C HIS A 101 -2.38 -3.87 -5.28
N MET A 102 -2.30 -3.44 -6.54
CA MET A 102 -1.98 -2.03 -6.81
C MET A 102 -3.14 -1.09 -6.44
N TYR A 103 -4.39 -1.43 -6.75
CA TYR A 103 -5.53 -0.59 -6.38
C TYR A 103 -5.60 -0.38 -4.87
N LEU A 104 -5.48 -1.47 -4.10
CA LEU A 104 -5.46 -1.42 -2.65
C LEU A 104 -4.18 -0.76 -2.11
N GLY A 105 -3.06 -0.86 -2.81
CA GLY A 105 -1.83 -0.14 -2.46
C GLY A 105 -1.96 1.37 -2.62
N VAL A 106 -2.60 1.84 -3.70
CA VAL A 106 -2.91 3.26 -3.92
C VAL A 106 -3.89 3.77 -2.85
N LEU A 107 -4.95 3.00 -2.59
CA LEU A 107 -5.92 3.34 -1.55
C LEU A 107 -5.26 3.40 -0.16
N ALA A 108 -4.43 2.42 0.18
CA ALA A 108 -3.68 2.40 1.44
C ALA A 108 -2.79 3.63 1.56
N LEU A 109 -2.10 4.05 0.50
CA LEU A 109 -1.24 5.23 0.50
C LEU A 109 -2.04 6.53 0.75
N LEU A 110 -3.21 6.67 0.14
CA LEU A 110 -4.11 7.81 0.38
C LEU A 110 -4.57 7.84 1.84
N MET A 111 -4.98 6.67 2.37
CA MET A 111 -5.37 6.51 3.77
C MET A 111 -4.21 6.84 4.74
N THR A 112 -2.97 6.47 4.39
CA THR A 112 -1.78 6.85 5.16
C THR A 112 -1.61 8.36 5.22
N GLY A 113 -1.75 9.07 4.08
CA GLY A 113 -1.65 10.53 4.04
C GLY A 113 -2.68 11.22 4.92
N ASN A 114 -3.94 10.79 4.81
CA ASN A 114 -5.01 11.31 5.65
C ASN A 114 -4.77 11.01 7.14
N SER A 115 -4.38 9.79 7.47
CA SER A 115 -4.03 9.38 8.86
C SER A 115 -2.89 10.24 9.42
N LEU A 116 -1.84 10.51 8.62
CA LEU A 116 -0.76 11.41 8.99
C LEU A 116 -1.26 12.84 9.27
N GLY A 117 -2.06 13.40 8.36
CA GLY A 117 -2.64 14.74 8.53
C GLY A 117 -3.52 14.86 9.78
N THR A 118 -4.44 13.92 9.97
CA THR A 118 -5.33 13.92 11.14
C THR A 118 -4.61 13.61 12.45
N GLY A 119 -3.61 12.72 12.42
CA GLY A 119 -2.80 12.38 13.58
C GLY A 119 -1.97 13.57 14.08
N LEU A 120 -1.37 14.33 13.16
CA LEU A 120 -0.70 15.59 13.50
C LEU A 120 -1.68 16.61 14.09
N GLY A 121 -2.89 16.73 13.54
CA GLY A 121 -3.95 17.58 14.09
C GLY A 121 -4.30 17.26 15.55
N ILE A 122 -4.39 15.97 15.90
CA ILE A 122 -4.66 15.51 17.27
C ILE A 122 -3.54 15.92 18.23
N PHE A 123 -2.27 15.80 17.82
CA PHE A 123 -1.14 16.27 18.64
C PHE A 123 -1.18 17.78 18.87
N ILE A 124 -1.65 18.56 17.89
CA ILE A 124 -1.76 20.02 17.99
C ILE A 124 -2.88 20.44 18.94
N GLU A 125 -4.00 19.71 18.99
CA GLU A 125 -5.10 19.95 19.96
C GLU A 125 -4.72 19.58 21.41
N LYS A 126 -3.50 19.09 21.67
CA LYS A 126 -2.96 18.70 22.99
C LYS A 126 -3.77 17.60 23.68
N GLU A 127 -4.47 16.76 22.93
CA GLU A 127 -5.21 15.62 23.48
C GLU A 127 -4.26 14.44 23.79
N PHE A 128 -3.69 14.42 24.99
CA PHE A 128 -2.62 13.49 25.37
C PHE A 128 -2.98 12.00 25.16
N LEU A 129 -4.17 11.56 25.58
CA LEU A 129 -4.59 10.17 25.45
C LEU A 129 -4.78 9.76 23.98
N GLN A 130 -5.43 10.60 23.18
CA GLN A 130 -5.62 10.33 21.76
C GLN A 130 -4.28 10.37 21.01
N GLY A 131 -3.38 11.28 21.36
CA GLY A 131 -2.02 11.34 20.83
C GLY A 131 -1.22 10.05 21.10
N LEU A 132 -1.35 9.46 22.30
CA LEU A 132 -0.73 8.16 22.60
C LEU A 132 -1.29 7.03 21.72
N ILE A 133 -2.60 7.01 21.46
CA ILE A 133 -3.22 6.02 20.56
C ILE A 133 -2.71 6.20 19.12
N VAL A 134 -2.61 7.45 18.63
CA VAL A 134 -2.06 7.76 17.31
C VAL A 134 -0.61 7.26 17.21
N LEU A 135 0.23 7.57 18.20
CA LEU A 135 1.62 7.13 18.23
C LEU A 135 1.72 5.60 18.22
N GLY A 136 0.96 4.93 19.10
CA GLY A 136 0.95 3.48 19.22
C GLY A 136 0.53 2.80 17.93
N THR A 137 -0.52 3.31 17.28
CA THR A 137 -1.00 2.75 16.01
C THR A 137 -0.01 2.97 14.86
N TRP A 138 0.66 4.11 14.77
CA TRP A 138 1.75 4.31 13.82
C TRP A 138 2.91 3.35 14.04
N LEU A 139 3.34 3.14 15.29
CA LEU A 139 4.39 2.18 15.62
C LEU A 139 3.99 0.74 15.25
N LEU A 140 2.75 0.35 15.52
CA LEU A 140 2.21 -0.96 15.15
C LEU A 140 2.12 -1.18 13.63
N SER A 141 2.08 -0.12 12.83
CA SER A 141 2.09 -0.25 11.36
C SER A 141 3.46 -0.59 10.77
N LEU A 142 4.56 -0.30 11.49
CA LEU A 142 5.92 -0.55 10.99
C LEU A 142 6.23 -2.05 10.79
N PRO A 143 5.91 -2.96 11.73
CA PRO A 143 6.04 -4.40 11.49
C PRO A 143 5.20 -4.88 10.31
N LEU A 144 3.98 -4.34 10.15
CA LEU A 144 3.09 -4.72 9.06
C LEU A 144 3.66 -4.31 7.70
N LEU A 145 4.19 -3.08 7.60
CA LEU A 145 4.89 -2.62 6.40
C LEU A 145 6.10 -3.50 6.04
N THR A 146 6.82 -3.96 7.07
CA THR A 146 7.97 -4.84 6.89
C THR A 146 7.53 -6.21 6.37
N TRP A 147 6.43 -6.75 6.92
CA TRP A 147 5.85 -8.00 6.47
C TRP A 147 5.35 -7.91 5.02
N CYS A 148 4.57 -6.88 4.66
CA CYS A 148 4.14 -6.65 3.29
C CYS A 148 5.34 -6.54 2.32
N SER A 149 6.40 -5.83 2.71
CA SER A 149 7.60 -5.74 1.88
C SER A 149 8.30 -7.09 1.71
N HIS A 150 8.25 -7.97 2.69
CA HIS A 150 8.86 -9.30 2.61
C HIS A 150 8.11 -10.19 1.60
N THR A 151 6.78 -10.15 1.60
CA THR A 151 5.95 -10.95 0.69
C THR A 151 5.97 -10.40 -0.73
N GLU A 152 5.99 -9.08 -0.92
CA GLU A 152 6.30 -8.48 -2.22
C GLU A 152 7.63 -9.00 -2.77
N ASN A 153 8.68 -9.04 -1.95
CA ASN A 153 9.99 -9.54 -2.36
C ASN A 153 9.96 -11.03 -2.76
N LYS A 154 9.15 -11.86 -2.09
CA LYS A 154 8.95 -13.26 -2.49
C LYS A 154 8.30 -13.36 -3.87
N MET A 155 7.28 -12.53 -4.15
CA MET A 155 6.66 -12.48 -5.48
C MET A 155 7.65 -12.07 -6.58
N TYR A 156 8.56 -11.13 -6.32
CA TYR A 156 9.64 -10.77 -7.27
C TYR A 156 10.66 -11.88 -7.54
N GLN A 157 10.66 -12.94 -6.72
CA GLN A 157 11.60 -14.06 -6.78
C GLN A 157 10.90 -15.38 -7.12
N ILE A 158 9.62 -15.34 -7.53
CA ILE A 158 8.87 -16.55 -7.87
C ILE A 158 9.58 -17.30 -9.00
N GLN A 159 9.76 -18.61 -8.84
CA GLN A 159 10.46 -19.43 -9.83
C GLN A 159 9.53 -19.71 -11.01
N CYS A 160 10.06 -19.70 -12.23
CA CYS A 160 9.34 -20.18 -13.40
C CYS A 160 9.96 -21.49 -13.86
N THR A 161 9.17 -22.56 -13.87
CA THR A 161 9.62 -23.89 -14.29
C THR A 161 9.48 -24.08 -15.81
N ASN A 162 8.70 -23.22 -16.48
CA ASN A 162 8.43 -23.30 -17.91
C ASN A 162 9.11 -22.14 -18.67
N GLN A 163 10.19 -22.45 -19.39
CA GLN A 163 11.00 -21.47 -20.13
C GLN A 163 10.22 -20.72 -21.20
N ASN A 164 9.13 -21.29 -21.73
CA ASN A 164 8.30 -20.61 -22.72
C ASN A 164 7.40 -19.53 -22.09
N LEU A 165 7.09 -19.64 -20.79
CA LEU A 165 6.28 -18.68 -20.03
C LEU A 165 7.11 -17.64 -19.28
N GLU A 166 8.39 -17.93 -19.03
CA GLU A 166 9.34 -17.03 -18.37
C GLU A 166 9.30 -15.57 -18.87
N PRO A 167 9.32 -15.28 -20.19
CA PRO A 167 9.26 -13.90 -20.67
C PRO A 167 7.92 -13.20 -20.38
N GLU A 168 6.80 -13.94 -20.39
CA GLU A 168 5.48 -13.38 -20.07
C GLU A 168 5.37 -13.05 -18.58
N VAL A 169 5.89 -13.93 -17.72
CA VAL A 169 5.95 -13.71 -16.26
C VAL A 169 6.86 -12.54 -15.92
N GLU A 170 8.02 -12.42 -16.56
CA GLU A 170 8.92 -11.30 -16.35
C GLU A 170 8.25 -9.97 -16.74
N LEU A 171 7.55 -9.94 -17.88
CA LEU A 171 6.81 -8.77 -18.33
C LEU A 171 5.66 -8.41 -17.38
N LEU A 172 4.93 -9.41 -16.89
CA LEU A 172 3.86 -9.25 -15.90
C LEU A 172 4.36 -8.60 -14.60
N ILE A 173 5.44 -9.15 -14.02
CA ILE A 173 6.07 -8.63 -12.79
C ILE A 173 6.63 -7.22 -13.03
N LYS A 174 7.25 -7.00 -14.19
CA LYS A 174 7.77 -5.69 -14.60
C LYS A 174 6.64 -4.66 -14.69
N ASP A 175 5.54 -4.98 -15.37
CA ASP A 175 4.39 -4.07 -15.50
C ASP A 175 3.74 -3.79 -14.14
N TRP A 176 3.58 -4.79 -13.28
CA TRP A 176 3.13 -4.61 -11.89
C TRP A 176 4.02 -3.65 -11.10
N SER A 177 5.34 -3.74 -11.26
CA SER A 177 6.29 -2.86 -10.54
C SER A 177 6.41 -1.45 -11.12
N THR A 178 5.99 -1.25 -12.38
CA THR A 178 6.24 -0.02 -13.15
C THR A 178 4.98 0.69 -13.67
N ARG A 179 3.79 0.17 -13.44
CA ARG A 179 2.53 0.82 -13.84
C ARG A 179 1.55 0.87 -12.67
N ILE A 180 0.72 1.92 -12.60
CA ILE A 180 -0.40 1.92 -11.63
C ILE A 180 -1.56 1.06 -12.16
N PHE A 181 -1.80 1.14 -13.47
CA PHE A 181 -2.86 0.41 -14.17
C PHE A 181 -2.20 -0.37 -15.31
N PRO A 182 -1.83 -1.64 -15.09
CA PRO A 182 -1.27 -2.47 -16.14
C PRO A 182 -2.39 -3.06 -17.01
N ASN A 183 -2.08 -3.26 -18.28
CA ASN A 183 -3.03 -3.66 -19.33
C ASN A 183 -3.01 -5.17 -19.64
N PHE A 184 -2.64 -6.00 -18.66
CA PHE A 184 -2.66 -7.46 -18.80
C PHE A 184 -3.93 -8.09 -18.24
#